data_AF-A0A6B3CED5-F1
#
_entry.id   AF-A0A6B3CED5-F1
#
_cell.length_a   1.000
_cell.length_b   1.000
_cell.length_c   1.000
_cell.angle_alpha   90.00
_cell.angle_beta   90.00
_cell.angle_gamma   90.00
#
_symmetry.space_group_name_H-M   'P 1'
#
loop_
_entity.id
_entity.type
_entity.pdbx_description
1 polymer ?
#
loop_
_entity_poly.entity_id
_entity_poly.type
_entity_poly.pdbx_seq_one_letter_code
_entity_poly.pdbx_strand_id
1 'polypeptide(L)'
;DSTWEGLAYDEEQFRRDARVLDGVELIGSGSVADRIWARPAVTVLGIDCPPVVGATPSVQAGARALVSLRVPPGVDAAEATKLLRAHLE
;
A
#
# COMPACT_ATOMS: atom_id res chain seq x y z
N ASP A 1 1.98 -14.78 1.69
CA ASP A 1 1.84 -15.15 0.27
C ASP A 1 0.48 -15.79 -0.03
N SER A 2 -0.60 -15.01 0.09
CA SER A 2 -1.96 -15.48 -0.26
C SER A 2 -2.18 -15.44 -1.76
N THR A 3 -3.02 -16.35 -2.27
CA THR A 3 -3.40 -16.45 -3.69
C THR A 3 -4.90 -16.24 -3.87
N TRP A 4 -5.32 -15.65 -4.98
CA TRP A 4 -6.72 -15.46 -5.37
C TRP A 4 -7.19 -16.60 -6.28
N GLU A 5 -8.22 -17.33 -5.85
CA GLU A 5 -8.78 -18.47 -6.60
C GLU A 5 -9.98 -18.09 -7.48
N GLY A 6 -10.42 -16.83 -7.43
CA GLY A 6 -11.55 -16.34 -8.22
C GLY A 6 -11.16 -15.99 -9.65
N LEU A 7 -11.89 -15.04 -10.23
CA LEU A 7 -11.59 -14.57 -11.59
C LEU A 7 -10.16 -14.00 -11.65
N ALA A 8 -9.37 -14.51 -12.59
CA ALA A 8 -8.05 -13.98 -12.86
C ALA A 8 -8.14 -12.54 -13.38
N TYR A 9 -7.13 -11.74 -13.06
CA TYR A 9 -6.96 -10.40 -13.62
C TYR A 9 -5.60 -10.39 -14.29
N ASP A 10 -5.60 -10.45 -15.63
CA ASP A 10 -4.34 -10.45 -16.36
C ASP A 10 -3.66 -9.08 -16.27
N GLU A 11 -2.33 -9.10 -16.32
CA GLU A 11 -1.54 -7.89 -16.13
C GLU A 11 -1.74 -6.89 -17.27
N GLU A 12 -1.91 -7.34 -18.51
CA GLU A 12 -2.07 -6.46 -19.66
C GLU A 12 -3.39 -5.67 -19.57
N GLN A 13 -4.48 -6.33 -19.20
CA GLN A 13 -5.77 -5.71 -18.94
C GLN A 13 -5.68 -4.73 -17.78
N PHE A 14 -5.06 -5.12 -16.66
CA PHE A 14 -4.87 -4.20 -15.54
C PHE A 14 -4.08 -2.95 -15.93
N ARG A 15 -3.01 -3.09 -16.74
CA ARG A 15 -2.23 -1.94 -17.22
C ARG A 15 -3.09 -0.99 -18.04
N ARG A 16 -4.00 -1.51 -18.89
CA ARG A 16 -4.96 -0.68 -19.64
C ARG A 16 -5.95 0.02 -18.71
N ASP A 17 -6.56 -0.71 -17.77
CA ASP A 17 -7.59 -0.19 -16.87
C ASP A 17 -7.04 0.88 -15.92
N ALA A 18 -5.84 0.66 -15.38
CA ALA A 18 -5.14 1.57 -14.48
C ALA A 18 -4.32 2.65 -15.21
N ARG A 19 -4.31 2.65 -16.55
CA ARG A 19 -3.56 3.59 -17.40
C ARG A 19 -2.07 3.64 -17.07
N VAL A 20 -1.46 2.48 -16.87
CA VAL A 20 -0.04 2.35 -16.57
C VAL A 20 0.76 2.76 -17.81
N LEU A 21 1.73 3.66 -17.64
CA LEU A 21 2.56 4.14 -18.74
C LEU A 21 3.49 3.03 -19.28
N ASP A 22 3.85 3.16 -20.55
CA ASP A 22 4.82 2.27 -21.18
C ASP A 22 6.17 2.32 -20.46
N GLY A 23 6.76 1.16 -20.22
CA GLY A 23 8.04 1.01 -19.50
C GLY A 23 7.95 1.12 -17.98
N VAL A 24 6.78 1.40 -17.39
CA VAL A 24 6.61 1.40 -15.93
C VAL A 24 6.35 -0.01 -15.41
N GLU A 25 7.15 -0.46 -14.46
CA GLU A 25 6.95 -1.75 -13.77
C GLU A 25 5.87 -1.66 -12.70
N LEU A 26 5.13 -2.76 -12.50
CA LEU A 26 4.16 -2.85 -11.42
C LEU A 26 4.84 -3.24 -10.11
N ILE A 27 4.39 -2.64 -9.00
CA ILE A 27 4.90 -2.95 -7.66
C ILE A 27 4.37 -4.27 -7.11
N GLY A 28 5.20 -4.98 -6.34
CA GLY A 28 4.84 -6.22 -5.66
C GLY A 28 5.10 -7.48 -6.49
N SER A 29 4.75 -8.63 -5.93
CA SER A 29 4.99 -9.96 -6.50
C SER A 29 3.70 -10.75 -6.65
N GLY A 30 3.72 -11.84 -7.42
CA GLY A 30 2.56 -12.66 -7.71
C GLY A 30 1.64 -12.05 -8.78
N SER A 31 0.46 -12.62 -8.97
CA SER A 31 -0.47 -12.12 -9.97
C SER A 31 -1.08 -10.77 -9.56
N VAL A 32 -1.63 -10.02 -10.52
CA VAL A 32 -2.38 -8.80 -10.21
C VAL A 32 -3.58 -9.11 -9.30
N ALA A 33 -4.29 -10.21 -9.58
CA ALA A 33 -5.42 -10.64 -8.77
C ALA A 33 -5.05 -10.91 -7.30
N ASP A 34 -3.91 -11.55 -7.05
CA ASP A 34 -3.43 -11.80 -5.68
C ASP A 34 -3.23 -10.49 -4.92
N ARG A 35 -2.54 -9.54 -5.56
CA ARG A 35 -2.24 -8.23 -4.99
C ARG A 35 -3.51 -7.43 -4.73
N ILE A 36 -4.44 -7.44 -5.68
CA ILE A 36 -5.66 -6.64 -5.60
C ILE A 36 -6.72 -7.26 -4.71
N TRP A 37 -6.78 -8.58 -4.48
CA TRP A 37 -7.89 -9.18 -3.72
C TRP A 37 -7.49 -10.06 -2.53
N ALA A 38 -6.38 -10.78 -2.61
CA ALA A 38 -6.04 -11.80 -1.61
C ALA A 38 -4.96 -11.36 -0.60
N ARG A 39 -4.19 -10.31 -0.91
CA ARG A 39 -3.05 -9.89 -0.10
C ARG A 39 -3.31 -8.58 0.65
N PRO A 40 -2.73 -8.44 1.87
CA PRO A 40 -2.77 -7.18 2.58
C PRO A 40 -1.94 -6.12 1.85
N ALA A 41 -2.34 -4.87 1.98
CA ALA A 41 -1.59 -3.73 1.46
C ALA A 41 -1.55 -2.62 2.50
N VAL A 42 -0.41 -1.95 2.61
CA VAL A 42 -0.21 -0.80 3.49
C VAL A 42 0.06 0.42 2.62
N THR A 43 -0.68 1.50 2.84
CA THR A 43 -0.56 2.74 2.06
C THR A 43 -0.46 3.93 2.99
N VAL A 44 0.57 4.75 2.80
CA VAL A 44 0.65 6.07 3.45
C VAL A 44 -0.29 7.01 2.70
N LEU A 45 -1.37 7.40 3.35
CA LEU A 45 -2.39 8.29 2.77
C LEU A 45 -2.00 9.76 2.86
N GLY A 46 -1.24 10.12 3.89
CA GLY A 46 -0.82 11.50 4.12
C GLY A 46 0.34 11.56 5.10
N ILE A 47 1.11 12.64 4.98
CA ILE A 47 2.22 12.95 5.88
C ILE A 47 2.04 14.40 6.31
N ASP A 48 1.95 14.62 7.62
CA ASP A 48 2.06 15.94 8.21
C ASP A 48 3.55 16.23 8.46
N CYS A 49 4.13 17.00 7.55
CA CYS A 49 5.47 17.58 7.67
C CYS A 49 5.47 19.02 7.13
N PRO A 50 6.44 19.86 7.53
CA PRO A 50 6.51 21.22 7.00
C PRO A 50 6.62 21.23 5.47
N PRO A 51 5.92 22.15 4.79
CA PRO A 51 6.07 22.29 3.34
C PRO A 51 7.49 22.75 3.00
N VAL A 52 7.97 22.33 1.82
CA VAL A 52 9.29 22.75 1.32
C VAL A 52 9.36 24.27 1.14
N VAL A 53 8.29 24.86 0.61
CA VAL A 53 8.17 26.32 0.49
C VAL A 53 8.07 26.92 1.89
N GLY A 54 9.07 27.71 2.26
CA GLY A 54 9.15 28.34 3.60
C GLY A 54 9.82 27.49 4.67
N ALA A 55 10.38 26.33 4.30
CA ALA A 55 11.17 25.53 5.24
C ALA A 55 12.42 26.28 5.71
N THR A 56 12.75 26.13 6.99
CA THR A 56 13.98 26.63 7.59
C THR A 56 14.92 25.45 7.90
N PRO A 57 16.25 25.68 8.00
CA PRO A 57 17.19 24.63 8.37
C PRO A 57 17.12 24.34 9.88
N SER A 58 16.00 23.77 10.32
CA SER A 58 15.72 23.45 11.71
C SER A 58 15.26 22.01 11.89
N VAL A 59 15.57 21.43 13.05
CA VAL A 59 15.09 20.09 13.43
C VAL A 59 13.62 20.19 13.79
N GLN A 60 12.78 19.44 13.09
CA GLN A 60 11.34 19.42 13.36
C GLN A 60 11.07 18.62 14.63
N ALA A 61 10.24 19.18 15.51
CA ALA A 61 9.90 18.53 16.78
C ALA A 61 9.06 17.26 16.58
N GLY A 62 8.40 17.10 15.43
CA GLY A 62 7.67 15.89 15.08
C GLY A 62 7.16 15.91 13.65
N ALA A 63 6.75 14.74 13.18
CA ALA A 63 6.01 14.52 11.94
C ALA A 63 4.98 13.42 12.20
N ARG A 64 3.93 13.36 11.38
CA ARG A 64 2.91 12.31 11.48
C ARG A 64 2.64 11.74 10.10
N ALA A 65 2.16 10.51 10.06
CA ALA A 65 1.64 9.90 8.85
C ALA A 65 0.30 9.23 9.14
N LEU A 66 -0.62 9.34 8.20
CA LEU A 66 -1.84 8.54 8.20
C LEU A 66 -1.58 7.30 7.32
N VAL A 67 -1.65 6.12 7.93
CA VAL A 67 -1.39 4.85 7.26
C VAL A 67 -2.67 4.03 7.22
N SER A 68 -3.03 3.54 6.03
CA SER A 68 -4.15 2.63 5.82
C SER A 68 -3.64 1.20 5.64
N LEU A 69 -4.25 0.27 6.35
CA LEU A 69 -4.05 -1.16 6.18
C LEU A 69 -5.29 -1.77 5.54
N ARG A 70 -5.12 -2.31 4.34
CA ARG A 70 -6.15 -3.07 3.65
C ARG A 70 -6.02 -4.54 4.04
N VAL A 71 -7.06 -5.09 4.66
CA VAL A 71 -7.10 -6.48 5.14
C VAL A 71 -7.96 -7.32 4.18
N PRO A 72 -7.41 -8.38 3.57
CA PRO A 72 -8.18 -9.26 2.69
C PRO A 72 -9.12 -10.17 3.48
N PRO A 73 -10.13 -10.78 2.83
CA PRO A 73 -11.01 -11.75 3.47
C PRO A 73 -10.24 -12.91 4.12
N GLY A 74 -10.75 -13.41 5.25
CA GLY A 74 -10.14 -14.53 5.99
C GLY A 74 -8.98 -14.13 6.92
N VAL A 75 -8.56 -12.86 6.91
CA VAL A 75 -7.56 -12.33 7.85
C VAL A 75 -8.26 -11.56 8.97
N ASP A 76 -7.86 -11.84 10.22
CA ASP A 76 -8.32 -11.07 11.37
C ASP A 76 -7.74 -9.65 11.33
N ALA A 77 -8.61 -8.66 11.22
CA ALA A 77 -8.23 -7.25 11.13
C ALA A 77 -7.55 -6.73 12.41
N ALA A 78 -7.93 -7.23 13.59
CA ALA A 78 -7.32 -6.82 14.85
C ALA A 78 -5.88 -7.34 14.95
N GLU A 79 -5.65 -8.61 14.59
CA GLU A 79 -4.31 -9.17 14.59
C GLU A 79 -3.43 -8.53 13.52
N ALA A 80 -3.96 -8.30 12.31
CA ALA A 80 -3.21 -7.59 11.25
C ALA A 80 -2.81 -6.18 11.69
N THR A 81 -3.70 -5.45 12.37
CA THR A 81 -3.40 -4.12 12.92
C THR A 81 -2.34 -4.19 14.02
N LYS A 82 -2.40 -5.19 14.89
CA LYS A 82 -1.40 -5.43 15.94
C LYS A 82 -0.02 -5.71 15.34
N LEU A 83 0.06 -6.54 14.30
CA LEU A 83 1.32 -6.84 13.61
C LEU A 83 1.89 -5.59 12.92
N LEU A 84 1.05 -4.78 12.26
CA LEU A 84 1.51 -3.53 11.66
C LEU A 84 2.04 -2.56 12.73
N ARG A 85 1.33 -2.41 13.85
CA ARG A 85 1.79 -1.58 14.96
C ARG A 85 3.15 -2.05 15.49
N ALA A 86 3.29 -3.35 15.73
CA ALA A 86 4.54 -3.93 16.23
C ALA A 86 5.72 -3.77 15.26
N HIS A 87 5.46 -3.63 13.96
CA HIS A 87 6.49 -3.33 12.97
C HIS A 87 6.94 -1.85 12.99
N LEU A 88 6.06 -0.94 13.39
CA LEU A 88 6.32 0.50 13.39
C LEU A 88 6.92 1.02 14.71
N GLU A 89 6.79 0.24 15.80
CA GLU A 89 7.36 0.52 17.12
C GLU A 89 8.80 0.01 17.24
#